data_AF-A0AAW5N768-F1
#
_entry.id   AF-A0AAW5N768-F1
#
_cell.length_a   1.000
_cell.length_b   1.000
_cell.length_c   1.000
_cell.angle_alpha   90.00
_cell.angle_beta   90.00
_cell.angle_gamma   90.00
#
_symmetry.space_group_name_H-M   'P 1'
#
loop_
_entity.id
_entity.type
_entity.pdbx_description
1 polymer ?
#
loop_
_entity_poly.entity_id
_entity_poly.type
_entity_poly.pdbx_seq_one_letter_code
_entity_poly.pdbx_strand_id
1 'polypeptide(L)'
;MNTENKKLGGRPKLADYQRRTRCFRVMFNENDYIYIQSKAEQAGLSVNEFCHQAAMGCEVSQRISPEMAAAIRDLSGIANNVNQIAHQMHIHGLEAVCQHCITIITEISRIIAQIKNDSHDSEH
;
A
#
# COMPACT_ATOMS: atom_id res chain seq x y z
N MET A 1 -43.92 -10.79 -37.52
CA MET A 1 -43.10 -12.02 -37.52
C MET A 1 -42.70 -12.29 -36.08
N ASN A 2 -43.36 -13.27 -35.44
CA ASN A 2 -43.08 -13.68 -34.07
C ASN A 2 -41.82 -14.56 -34.07
N THR A 3 -40.76 -14.12 -33.40
CA THR A 3 -39.67 -15.01 -32.99
C THR A 3 -39.79 -15.19 -31.48
N GLU A 4 -40.56 -16.21 -31.10
CA GLU A 4 -40.63 -16.73 -29.74
C GLU A 4 -39.23 -17.22 -29.33
N ASN A 5 -38.53 -16.42 -28.53
CA ASN A 5 -37.30 -16.85 -27.87
C ASN A 5 -37.69 -17.76 -26.69
N LYS A 6 -37.84 -19.06 -26.97
CA LYS A 6 -38.03 -20.12 -25.98
C LYS A 6 -36.89 -20.05 -24.95
N LYS A 7 -37.18 -19.51 -23.76
CA LYS A 7 -36.28 -19.64 -22.61
C LYS A 7 -36.37 -21.08 -22.10
N LEU A 8 -35.41 -21.90 -22.51
CA LEU A 8 -35.16 -23.22 -21.92
C LEU A 8 -34.95 -23.03 -20.41
N GLY A 9 -35.84 -23.61 -19.60
CA GLY A 9 -35.74 -23.56 -18.15
C GLY A 9 -34.39 -24.10 -17.65
N GLY A 10 -33.85 -23.45 -16.62
CA GLY A 10 -32.59 -23.82 -15.96
C GLY A 10 -32.07 -22.70 -15.06
N ARG A 11 -31.11 -23.01 -14.17
CA ARG A 11 -30.38 -21.99 -13.39
C ARG A 11 -29.70 -21.03 -14.38
N PRO A 12 -29.89 -19.70 -14.26
CA PRO A 12 -29.22 -18.72 -15.09
C PRO A 12 -27.70 -18.93 -15.12
N LYS A 13 -27.08 -18.76 -16.28
CA LYS A 13 -25.61 -18.81 -16.40
C LYS A 13 -24.99 -17.63 -15.64
N LEU A 14 -23.96 -17.91 -14.84
CA LEU A 14 -23.15 -16.86 -14.21
C LEU A 14 -22.49 -15.98 -15.27
N ALA A 15 -22.35 -14.69 -14.98
CA ALA A 15 -21.60 -13.77 -15.83
C ALA A 15 -20.12 -14.18 -15.88
N ASP A 16 -19.44 -13.88 -16.99
CA ASP A 16 -18.07 -14.37 -17.22
C ASP A 16 -17.08 -13.93 -16.13
N TYR A 17 -17.24 -12.73 -15.56
CA TYR A 17 -16.40 -12.23 -14.47
C TYR A 17 -16.60 -12.96 -13.12
N GLN A 18 -17.74 -13.66 -12.95
CA GLN A 18 -18.03 -14.43 -11.74
C GLN A 18 -17.57 -15.89 -11.85
N ARG A 19 -17.20 -16.34 -13.05
CA ARG A 19 -16.78 -17.72 -13.29
C ARG A 19 -15.35 -17.93 -12.81
N ARG A 20 -15.17 -18.86 -11.87
CA ARG A 20 -13.85 -19.32 -11.43
C ARG A 20 -13.23 -20.23 -12.51
N THR A 21 -12.44 -19.66 -13.40
CA THR A 21 -11.84 -20.36 -14.55
C THR A 21 -10.36 -20.72 -14.36
N ARG A 22 -9.72 -20.22 -13.30
CA ARG A 22 -8.32 -20.48 -12.95
C ARG A 22 -8.23 -21.12 -11.57
N CYS A 23 -7.25 -21.99 -11.37
CA CYS A 23 -6.99 -22.64 -10.09
C CYS A 23 -5.50 -22.61 -9.74
N PHE A 24 -5.21 -22.54 -8.44
CA PHE A 24 -3.89 -22.81 -7.89
C PHE A 24 -3.92 -24.19 -7.25
N ARG A 25 -2.99 -25.08 -7.63
CA ARG A 25 -2.88 -26.41 -7.02
C ARG A 25 -1.95 -26.33 -5.82
N VAL A 26 -2.44 -26.75 -4.66
CA VAL A 26 -1.69 -26.85 -3.41
C VAL A 26 -1.69 -28.30 -2.97
N MET A 27 -0.52 -28.82 -2.59
CA MET A 27 -0.36 -30.17 -2.07
C MET A 27 -0.17 -30.09 -0.56
N PHE A 28 -0.86 -30.95 0.17
CA PHE A 28 -0.81 -31.03 1.64
C PHE A 28 -0.21 -32.37 2.05
N ASN A 29 0.42 -32.41 3.22
CA ASN A 29 0.73 -33.68 3.87
C ASN A 29 -0.53 -34.24 4.55
N GLU A 30 -0.45 -35.46 5.09
CA GLU A 30 -1.60 -36.13 5.71
C GLU A 30 -2.20 -35.34 6.88
N ASN A 31 -1.36 -34.77 7.74
CA ASN A 31 -1.81 -34.00 8.91
C ASN A 31 -2.52 -32.71 8.49
N ASP A 32 -1.96 -31.98 7.52
CA ASP A 32 -2.54 -30.75 6.98
C ASP A 32 -3.87 -31.03 6.28
N TYR A 33 -3.96 -32.15 5.55
CA TYR A 33 -5.18 -32.57 4.89
C TYR A 33 -6.31 -32.84 5.91
N ILE A 34 -6.03 -33.65 6.94
CA ILE A 34 -6.99 -33.96 8.01
C ILE A 34 -7.42 -32.67 8.72
N TYR A 35 -6.47 -31.79 9.02
CA TYR A 35 -6.75 -30.52 9.67
C TYR A 35 -7.69 -29.63 8.85
N ILE A 36 -7.38 -29.43 7.56
CA ILE A 36 -8.22 -28.61 6.65
C ILE A 36 -9.60 -29.25 6.48
N GLN A 37 -9.67 -30.57 6.34
CA GLN A 37 -10.94 -31.29 6.23
C GLN A 37 -11.81 -31.07 7.47
N SER A 38 -11.25 -31.24 8.66
CA SER A 38 -11.97 -31.01 9.92
C SER A 38 -12.45 -29.56 10.06
N LYS A 39 -11.63 -28.59 9.64
CA LYS A 39 -12.01 -27.17 9.66
C LYS A 39 -13.14 -26.85 8.69
N ALA A 40 -13.10 -27.41 7.48
CA ALA A 40 -14.16 -27.25 6.50
C ALA A 40 -15.49 -27.86 7.00
N GLU A 41 -15.44 -29.04 7.62
CA GLU A 41 -16.59 -29.70 8.23
C GLU A 41 -17.20 -28.88 9.38
N GLN A 42 -16.36 -28.37 10.29
CA GLN A 42 -16.80 -27.48 11.38
C GLN A 42 -17.46 -26.20 10.86
N ALA A 43 -17.00 -25.69 9.71
CA ALA A 43 -17.57 -24.52 9.07
C ALA A 43 -18.83 -24.83 8.22
N GLY A 44 -19.18 -26.12 8.03
CA GLY A 44 -20.27 -26.55 7.15
C GLY A 44 -20.02 -26.26 5.67
N LEU A 45 -18.75 -26.16 5.25
CA LEU A 45 -18.33 -25.82 3.90
C LEU A 45 -17.64 -27.00 3.21
N SER A 46 -17.63 -27.00 1.89
CA SER A 46 -16.72 -27.88 1.14
C SER A 46 -15.27 -27.43 1.36
N VAL A 47 -14.31 -28.36 1.31
CA VAL A 47 -12.88 -28.05 1.47
C VAL A 47 -12.42 -26.94 0.51
N ASN A 48 -12.87 -26.98 -0.74
CA ASN A 48 -12.53 -25.97 -1.74
C ASN A 48 -13.10 -24.58 -1.37
N GLU A 49 -14.34 -24.55 -0.90
CA GLU A 49 -14.97 -23.29 -0.48
C GLU A 49 -14.34 -22.72 0.78
N PHE A 50 -14.03 -23.58 1.76
CA PHE A 50 -13.27 -23.21 2.95
C PHE A 50 -11.91 -22.61 2.57
N CYS A 51 -11.12 -23.29 1.72
CA CYS A 51 -9.82 -22.79 1.27
C CYS A 51 -9.95 -21.49 0.47
N HIS A 52 -10.95 -21.36 -0.39
CA HIS A 52 -11.20 -20.13 -1.13
C HIS A 52 -11.55 -18.97 -0.18
N GLN A 53 -12.45 -19.18 0.78
CA GLN A 53 -12.82 -18.15 1.75
C GLN A 53 -11.64 -17.79 2.66
N ALA A 54 -10.89 -18.79 3.13
CA ALA A 54 -9.68 -18.57 3.93
C ALA A 54 -8.61 -17.78 3.17
N ALA A 55 -8.41 -18.08 1.88
CA ALA A 55 -7.47 -17.34 1.03
C ALA A 55 -7.93 -15.90 0.75
N MET A 56 -9.23 -15.69 0.51
CA MET A 56 -9.79 -14.36 0.25
C MET A 56 -9.92 -13.50 1.53
N GLY A 57 -10.10 -14.13 2.69
CA GLY A 57 -10.22 -13.47 3.99
C GLY A 57 -8.89 -13.36 4.75
N CYS A 58 -7.80 -13.87 4.18
CA CYS A 58 -6.47 -13.70 4.77
C CYS A 58 -6.02 -12.26 4.59
N GLU A 59 -6.05 -11.46 5.66
CA GLU A 59 -5.26 -10.24 5.71
C GLU A 59 -3.79 -10.61 5.78
N VAL A 60 -3.14 -10.74 4.63
CA VAL A 60 -1.68 -10.73 4.56
C VAL A 60 -1.26 -9.29 4.85
N SER A 61 -1.02 -8.98 6.13
CA SER A 61 -0.49 -7.68 6.52
C SER A 61 0.86 -7.50 5.83
N GLN A 62 0.90 -6.68 4.78
CA GLN A 62 2.15 -6.24 4.19
C GLN A 62 2.86 -5.46 5.30
N ARG A 63 3.82 -6.12 5.98
CA ARG A 63 4.37 -5.69 7.28
C ARG A 63 4.86 -4.24 7.29
N ILE A 64 5.23 -3.71 6.12
CA ILE A 64 5.49 -2.29 5.88
C ILE A 64 4.96 -1.98 4.48
N SER A 65 3.92 -1.15 4.35
CA SER A 65 3.52 -0.66 3.03
C SER A 65 4.62 0.28 2.48
N PRO A 66 4.75 0.43 1.15
CA PRO A 66 5.74 1.33 0.55
C PRO A 66 5.70 2.76 1.13
N GLU A 67 4.50 3.24 1.45
CA GLU A 67 4.26 4.55 2.08
C GLU A 67 4.84 4.61 3.49
N MET A 68 4.64 3.57 4.30
CA MET A 68 5.23 3.47 5.64
C MET A 68 6.76 3.42 5.58
N ALA A 69 7.33 2.70 4.61
CA ALA A 69 8.78 2.65 4.40
C ALA A 69 9.36 4.01 3.99
N ALA A 70 8.62 4.79 3.18
CA ALA A 70 9.00 6.15 2.83
C ALA A 70 8.98 7.06 4.07
N ALA A 71 7.91 7.03 4.87
CA ALA A 71 7.80 7.83 6.09
C ALA A 71 8.92 7.54 7.10
N ILE A 72 9.32 6.28 7.26
CA ILE A 72 10.44 5.90 8.15
C ILE A 72 11.78 6.48 7.65
N ARG A 73 12.01 6.50 6.32
CA ARG A 73 13.21 7.11 5.74
C ARG A 73 13.22 8.62 5.96
N ASP A 74 12.09 9.29 5.75
CA ASP A 74 11.99 10.73 5.96
C ASP A 74 12.25 11.10 7.43
N LEU A 75 11.67 10.34 8.37
CA LEU A 75 11.93 10.51 9.81
C LEU A 75 13.42 10.32 10.15
N SER A 76 14.07 9.31 9.57
CA SER A 76 15.51 9.09 9.75
C SER A 76 16.33 10.27 9.22
N GLY A 77 15.93 10.85 8.08
CA GLY A 77 16.55 12.05 7.52
C GLY A 77 16.42 13.26 8.45
N ILE A 78 15.23 13.49 9.00
CA ILE A 78 14.97 14.58 9.95
C ILE A 78 15.82 14.41 11.22
N ALA A 79 15.85 13.21 11.80
CA ALA A 79 16.64 12.93 13.00
C ALA A 79 18.13 13.19 12.78
N ASN A 80 18.67 12.81 11.62
CA ASN A 80 20.05 13.11 11.24
C ASN A 80 20.31 14.61 11.13
N ASN A 81 19.40 15.36 10.49
CA ASN A 81 19.53 16.82 10.39
C ASN A 81 19.54 17.49 11.77
N VAL A 82 18.65 17.06 12.67
CA VAL A 82 18.60 17.57 14.06
C VAL A 82 19.91 17.27 14.80
N ASN A 83 20.44 16.06 14.69
CA ASN A 83 21.73 15.69 15.30
C ASN A 83 22.89 16.54 14.77
N GLN A 84 22.92 16.81 13.47
CA GLN A 84 23.94 17.68 12.87
C GLN A 84 23.84 19.11 13.39
N ILE A 85 22.63 19.68 13.46
CA ILE A 85 22.41 21.03 14.00
C ILE A 85 22.85 21.10 15.46
N ALA A 86 22.47 20.12 16.29
CA ALA A 86 22.89 20.07 17.69
C ALA A 86 24.41 19.99 17.84
N HIS A 87 25.07 19.17 17.01
CA HIS A 87 26.53 19.06 16.99
C HIS A 87 27.20 20.38 16.56
N GLN A 88 26.68 21.03 15.53
CA GLN A 88 27.17 22.33 15.07
C GLN A 88 27.00 23.40 16.16
N MET A 89 25.85 23.42 16.86
CA MET A 89 25.61 24.35 17.98
C MET A 89 26.60 24.14 19.12
N HIS A 90 26.97 22.88 19.39
CA HIS A 90 27.98 22.56 20.40
C HIS A 90 29.38 23.06 20.01
N ILE A 91 29.76 22.97 18.73
CA ILE A 91 31.09 23.40 18.25
C ILE A 91 31.19 24.92 18.10
N HIS A 92 30.20 25.53 17.44
CA HIS A 92 30.27 26.92 16.99
C HIS A 92 29.48 27.89 17.88
N GLY A 93 28.75 27.38 18.86
CA GLY A 93 27.84 28.17 19.69
C GLY A 93 26.46 28.34 19.04
N LEU A 94 25.44 28.44 19.89
CA LEU A 94 24.03 28.50 19.48
C LEU A 94 23.76 29.69 18.54
N GLU A 95 24.26 30.88 18.87
CA GLU A 95 23.96 32.12 18.15
C GLU A 95 24.50 32.10 16.71
N ALA A 96 25.73 31.61 16.51
CA ALA A 96 26.35 31.50 15.19
C ALA A 96 25.58 30.54 14.27
N VAL A 97 25.14 29.39 14.80
CA VAL A 97 24.37 28.40 14.04
C VAL A 97 22.97 28.91 13.73
N CYS A 98 22.29 29.56 14.68
CA CYS A 98 21.00 30.19 14.43
C CYS A 98 21.08 31.22 13.30
N GLN A 99 22.09 32.10 13.31
CA GLN A 99 22.29 33.10 12.25
C GLN A 99 22.54 32.44 10.89
N HIS A 100 23.32 31.35 10.86
CA HIS A 100 23.57 30.59 9.65
C HIS A 100 22.30 29.92 9.11
N CYS A 101 21.50 29.28 9.97
CA CYS A 101 20.21 28.70 9.59
C CYS A 101 19.24 29.75 9.04
N ILE A 102 19.12 30.91 9.67
CA ILE A 102 18.27 32.02 9.20
C ILE A 102 18.70 32.47 7.81
N THR A 103 20.00 32.61 7.58
CA THR A 103 20.56 33.01 6.28
C THR A 103 20.18 31.99 5.20
N ILE A 104 20.38 30.70 5.47
CA ILE A 104 20.04 29.62 4.54
C ILE A 104 18.53 29.59 4.25
N ILE A 105 17.68 29.68 5.27
CA ILE A 105 16.21 29.67 5.10
C ILE A 105 15.76 30.87 4.26
N THR A 106 16.38 32.03 4.45
CA THR A 106 16.08 33.24 3.68
C THR A 106 16.44 33.06 2.20
N GLU A 107 17.61 32.49 1.90
CA GLU A 107 18.03 32.20 0.52
C GLU A 107 17.14 31.14 -0.14
N ILE A 108 16.79 30.05 0.57
CA ILE A 108 15.86 29.04 0.06
C ILE A 108 14.51 29.68 -0.27
N SER A 109 13.97 30.50 0.63
CA SER A 109 12.69 31.19 0.43
C SER A 109 12.75 32.14 -0.77
N ARG A 110 13.88 32.84 -0.95
CA ARG A 110 14.12 33.69 -2.12
C ARG A 110 14.12 32.88 -3.42
N ILE A 111 14.83 31.76 -3.46
CA ILE A 111 14.88 30.88 -4.64
C ILE A 111 13.50 30.30 -4.96
N ILE A 112 12.75 29.84 -3.96
CA ILE A 112 11.38 29.34 -4.15
C ILE A 112 10.47 30.43 -4.72
N ALA A 113 10.56 31.67 -4.22
CA ALA A 113 9.79 32.78 -4.74
C ALA A 113 10.16 33.13 -6.20
N GLN A 114 11.44 33.06 -6.57
CA GLN A 114 11.89 33.24 -7.95
C GLN A 114 11.31 32.16 -8.87
N ILE A 115 11.42 30.88 -8.50
CA ILE A 115 10.85 29.78 -9.28
C ILE A 115 9.34 29.95 -9.49
N LYS A 116 8.61 30.38 -8.45
CA LYS A 116 7.16 30.61 -8.53
C LYS A 116 6.79 31.77 -9.45
N ASN A 117 7.58 32.85 -9.47
CA ASN A 117 7.32 34.00 -10.33
C ASN A 117 7.68 33.70 -11.80
N ASP A 118 8.80 33.01 -12.04
CA ASP A 118 9.24 32.61 -13.38
C ASP A 118 8.25 31.63 -14.05
N SER A 119 7.53 30.83 -13.26
CA SER A 119 6.49 29.93 -13.77
C SER A 119 5.15 30.61 -14.09
N HIS A 120 4.95 31.88 -13.66
CA HIS A 120 3.77 32.68 -14.03
C HIS A 120 3.98 33.55 -15.27
N ASP A 121 5.21 33.93 -15.62
CA ASP A 121 5.52 34.77 -16.79
C ASP A 121 5.61 33.98 -18.12
N SER A 122 5.25 32.69 -18.12
CA SER A 122 5.27 31.81 -19.30
C SER A 122 3.93 31.74 -20.07
N GLU A 123 2.91 32.51 -19.68
CA GLU A 123 1.57 32.53 -20.31
C GLU A 123 1.18 33.90 -20.93
N HIS A 124 2.11 34.57 -21.63
CA HIS A 124 1.78 35.68 -22.54
C HIS A 124 2.45 35.56 -23.89
#